data_AF-A0A256HYP9-F1
#
_entry.id   AF-A0A256HYP9-F1
#
_cell.length_a   1.000
_cell.length_b   1.000
_cell.length_c   1.000
_cell.angle_alpha   90.00
_cell.angle_beta   90.00
_cell.angle_gamma   90.00
#
_symmetry.space_group_name_H-M   'P 1'
#
loop_
_entity.id
_entity.type
_entity.pdbx_description
1 polymer ?
#
loop_
_entity_poly.entity_id
_entity_poly.type
_entity_poly.pdbx_seq_one_letter_code
_entity_poly.pdbx_strand_id
1 'polypeptide(L)'
;MPIVAVDDTDSRERGMCTTYVGARLAERLEAAGGRVRRRLLVRLNPAVKHKTRGNAAVAVHVSRIDAAAAFDLAAEAVREFAAADDPRTSPGVVAADVDVAGDPFAPVAPA
;
A
#
# COMPACT_ATOMS: atom_id res chain seq x y z
N MET A 1 -4.96 -12.37 -7.96
CA MET A 1 -5.50 -11.94 -6.64
C MET A 1 -5.01 -10.53 -6.40
N PRO A 2 -5.88 -9.50 -6.33
CA PRO A 2 -5.42 -8.12 -6.33
C PRO A 2 -4.42 -7.79 -5.21
N ILE A 3 -3.27 -7.26 -5.63
CA ILE A 3 -2.31 -6.59 -4.77
C ILE A 3 -2.50 -5.09 -5.00
N VAL A 4 -2.83 -4.37 -3.92
CA VAL A 4 -3.00 -2.92 -3.95
C VAL A 4 -1.86 -2.29 -3.18
N ALA A 5 -1.09 -1.41 -3.82
CA ALA A 5 0.09 -0.79 -3.25
C ALA A 5 -0.02 0.74 -3.25
N VAL A 6 0.50 1.36 -2.18
CA VAL A 6 0.59 2.81 -1.99
C VAL A 6 1.98 3.22 -1.50
N ASP A 7 2.48 4.36 -1.99
CA ASP A 7 3.71 4.98 -1.52
C ASP A 7 3.64 6.52 -1.64
N ASP A 8 4.59 7.20 -1.00
CA ASP A 8 4.78 8.65 -1.04
C ASP A 8 3.55 9.48 -0.63
N THR A 9 2.86 9.01 0.42
CA THR A 9 1.71 9.72 1.03
C THR A 9 2.08 10.43 2.34
N ASP A 10 3.34 10.37 2.77
CA ASP A 10 3.79 10.93 4.05
C ASP A 10 3.86 12.46 4.05
N SER A 11 3.72 13.06 5.24
CA SER A 11 3.72 14.52 5.41
C SER A 11 4.49 14.97 6.63
N ARG A 12 5.43 15.88 6.38
CA ARG A 12 6.33 16.49 7.38
C ARG A 12 5.61 17.44 8.34
N GLU A 13 4.42 17.89 7.97
CA GLU A 13 3.69 19.00 8.62
C GLU A 13 2.29 18.55 9.09
N ARG A 14 1.60 17.70 8.33
CA ARG A 14 0.31 17.09 8.75
C ARG A 14 0.46 15.82 9.60
N GLY A 15 1.68 15.30 9.80
CA GLY A 15 1.93 14.10 10.61
C GLY A 15 1.51 12.77 9.96
N MET A 16 1.24 12.76 8.66
CA MET A 16 0.74 11.60 7.90
C MET A 16 1.89 10.66 7.48
N CYS A 17 1.58 9.37 7.27
CA CYS A 17 2.54 8.37 6.83
C CYS A 17 1.90 7.26 5.98
N THR A 18 2.70 6.63 5.10
CA THR A 18 2.26 5.53 4.20
C THR A 18 1.62 4.36 4.94
N THR A 19 2.09 4.04 6.14
CA THR A 19 1.51 2.98 6.97
C THR A 19 0.13 3.32 7.54
N TYR A 20 -0.17 4.60 7.81
CA TYR A 20 -1.52 5.01 8.18
C TYR A 20 -2.48 4.86 7.00
N VAL A 21 -2.10 5.37 5.81
CA VAL A 21 -2.94 5.24 4.60
C VAL A 21 -3.18 3.78 4.25
N GLY A 22 -2.15 2.93 4.31
CA GLY A 22 -2.27 1.49 4.11
C GLY A 22 -3.15 0.76 5.14
N ALA A 23 -3.22 1.23 6.38
CA ALA A 23 -4.14 0.70 7.39
C ALA A 23 -5.60 1.07 7.08
N ARG A 24 -5.87 2.35 6.77
CA ARG A 24 -7.21 2.84 6.39
C ARG A 24 -7.70 2.24 5.07
N LEU A 25 -6.80 1.96 4.14
CA LEU A 25 -7.09 1.22 2.92
C LEU A 25 -7.49 -0.23 3.22
N ALA A 26 -6.77 -0.94 4.09
CA ALA A 26 -7.15 -2.29 4.48
C ALA A 26 -8.54 -2.33 5.15
N GLU A 27 -8.87 -1.36 6.00
CA GLU A 27 -10.21 -1.20 6.59
C GLU A 27 -11.30 -1.01 5.51
N ARG A 28 -11.07 -0.15 4.50
CA ARG A 28 -12.01 0.07 3.38
C ARG A 28 -12.21 -1.19 2.53
N LEU A 29 -11.12 -1.89 2.21
CA LEU A 29 -11.18 -3.13 1.43
C LEU A 29 -11.95 -4.24 2.15
N GLU A 30 -11.88 -4.32 3.48
CA GLU A 30 -12.66 -5.29 4.27
C GLU A 30 -14.12 -4.84 4.43
N ALA A 31 -14.39 -3.54 4.58
CA ALA A 31 -15.75 -2.98 4.58
C ALA A 31 -16.48 -3.17 3.23
N ALA A 32 -15.76 -3.14 2.10
CA ALA A 32 -16.27 -3.39 0.76
C ALA A 32 -16.52 -4.89 0.45
N GLY A 33 -16.46 -5.78 1.45
CA GLY A 33 -16.66 -7.23 1.27
C GLY A 33 -15.43 -8.01 0.81
N GLY A 34 -14.33 -7.30 0.53
CA GLY A 34 -13.02 -7.89 0.34
C GLY A 34 -12.52 -8.60 1.60
N ARG A 35 -11.52 -9.45 1.42
CA ARG A 35 -10.80 -10.13 2.50
C ARG A 35 -9.32 -9.88 2.31
N VAL A 36 -8.76 -9.05 3.19
CA VAL A 36 -7.32 -8.86 3.28
C VAL A 36 -6.68 -10.18 3.73
N ARG A 37 -5.62 -10.56 3.02
CA ARG A 37 -4.80 -11.73 3.31
C ARG A 37 -3.50 -11.33 3.97
N ARG A 38 -2.91 -10.20 3.52
CA ARG A 38 -1.62 -9.68 3.99
C ARG A 38 -1.56 -8.17 3.91
N ARG A 39 -0.74 -7.59 4.78
CA ARG A 39 -0.34 -6.18 4.80
C ARG A 39 1.19 -6.19 4.89
N LEU A 40 1.89 -5.66 3.89
CA LEU A 40 3.35 -5.68 3.78
C LEU A 40 3.90 -4.26 3.87
N LEU A 41 4.95 -4.05 4.67
CA LEU A 41 5.74 -2.82 4.69
C LEU A 41 7.06 -3.07 3.96
N VAL A 42 7.16 -2.59 2.72
CA VAL A 42 8.29 -2.88 1.83
C VAL A 42 9.35 -1.79 2.01
N ARG A 43 10.41 -2.12 2.76
CA ARG A 43 11.59 -1.24 2.89
C ARG A 43 12.28 -1.08 1.53
N LEU A 44 12.31 0.15 1.03
CA LEU A 44 13.01 0.51 -0.21
C LEU A 44 14.45 0.97 0.10
N ASN A 45 15.24 1.31 -0.93
CA ASN A 45 16.63 1.74 -0.79
C ASN A 45 16.76 2.88 0.24
N PRO A 46 17.49 2.69 1.36
CA PRO A 46 17.60 3.68 2.43
C PRO A 46 18.50 4.88 2.06
N ALA A 47 19.34 4.76 1.02
CA ALA A 47 20.29 5.78 0.59
C ALA A 47 19.77 6.69 -0.53
N VAL A 48 18.46 6.65 -0.86
CA VAL A 48 17.92 7.48 -1.96
C VAL A 48 17.86 8.96 -1.55
N LYS A 49 18.54 9.81 -2.33
CA LYS A 49 18.76 11.25 -2.03
C LYS A 49 17.49 12.08 -1.77
N HIS A 50 16.32 11.61 -2.21
CA HIS A 50 15.05 12.33 -2.11
C HIS A 50 14.25 12.00 -0.82
N LYS A 51 14.51 10.90 -0.12
CA LYS A 51 13.79 10.54 1.12
C LYS A 51 14.62 10.85 2.36
N THR A 52 14.12 11.81 3.17
CA THR A 52 14.84 12.33 4.34
C THR A 52 14.89 11.41 5.56
N ARG A 53 14.14 10.30 5.53
CA ARG A 53 14.17 9.11 6.39
C ARG A 53 13.14 8.12 5.84
N GLY A 54 13.17 6.87 6.30
CA GLY A 54 11.97 6.02 6.30
C GLY A 54 11.45 5.46 4.97
N ASN A 55 12.11 5.67 3.82
CA ASN A 55 11.68 5.21 2.49
C ASN A 55 11.05 3.79 2.45
N ALA A 56 9.73 3.67 2.23
CA ALA A 56 9.02 2.39 2.17
C ALA A 56 7.57 2.52 1.66
N ALA A 57 7.22 1.66 0.70
CA ALA A 57 5.85 1.46 0.23
C ALA A 57 5.07 0.49 1.14
N VAL A 58 3.74 0.50 1.03
CA VAL A 58 2.84 -0.49 1.65
C VAL A 58 2.07 -1.24 0.58
N ALA A 59 1.94 -2.55 0.72
CA ALA A 59 1.11 -3.39 -0.16
C ALA A 59 0.09 -4.21 0.65
N VAL A 60 -1.15 -4.27 0.17
CA VAL A 60 -2.26 -5.02 0.74
C VAL A 60 -2.68 -6.09 -0.28
N HIS A 61 -2.56 -7.36 0.11
CA HIS A 61 -3.03 -8.48 -0.71
C HIS A 61 -4.49 -8.73 -0.33
N VAL A 62 -5.41 -8.61 -1.28
CA VAL A 62 -6.86 -8.72 -1.04
C VAL A 62 -7.50 -9.74 -1.98
N SER A 63 -8.55 -10.39 -1.51
CA SER A 63 -9.34 -11.38 -2.24
C SER A 63 -10.84 -11.07 -2.08
N ARG A 64 -11.72 -11.65 -2.90
CA ARG A 64 -13.18 -11.34 -2.94
C ARG A 64 -13.56 -9.93 -3.41
N ILE A 65 -12.62 -9.21 -4.00
CA ILE A 65 -12.80 -7.94 -4.71
C ILE A 65 -11.94 -8.02 -5.97
N ASP A 66 -12.34 -7.36 -7.06
CA ASP A 66 -11.55 -7.21 -8.27
C ASP A 66 -10.51 -6.07 -8.14
N ALA A 67 -9.57 -5.97 -9.09
CA ALA A 67 -8.53 -4.96 -9.02
C ALA A 67 -8.98 -3.53 -9.37
N ALA A 68 -10.09 -3.33 -10.07
CA ALA A 68 -10.59 -1.99 -10.40
C ALA A 68 -11.27 -1.36 -9.18
N ALA A 69 -12.23 -2.06 -8.57
CA ALA A 69 -12.86 -1.61 -7.33
C ALA A 69 -11.84 -1.44 -6.19
N ALA A 70 -10.82 -2.31 -6.12
CA ALA A 70 -9.74 -2.18 -5.15
C ALA A 70 -8.76 -1.03 -5.45
N PHE A 71 -8.58 -0.64 -6.73
CA PHE A 71 -7.85 0.56 -7.13
C PHE A 71 -8.61 1.84 -6.74
N ASP A 72 -9.91 1.90 -7.04
CA ASP A 72 -10.72 3.08 -6.77
C ASP A 72 -10.77 3.41 -5.27
N LEU A 73 -10.98 2.40 -4.41
CA LEU A 73 -10.92 2.53 -2.95
C LEU A 73 -9.54 3.01 -2.44
N ALA A 74 -8.45 2.67 -3.14
CA ALA A 74 -7.10 3.15 -2.83
C ALA A 74 -6.85 4.57 -3.32
N ALA A 75 -7.34 4.92 -4.51
CA ALA A 75 -7.32 6.28 -5.02
C ALA A 75 -8.15 7.21 -4.12
N GLU A 76 -9.26 6.74 -3.54
CA GLU A 76 -10.03 7.47 -2.51
C GLU A 76 -9.27 7.62 -1.20
N ALA A 77 -8.73 6.53 -0.65
CA ALA A 77 -7.94 6.58 0.58
C ALA A 77 -6.71 7.50 0.45
N VAL A 78 -6.07 7.52 -0.72
CA VAL A 78 -4.96 8.46 -1.02
C VAL A 78 -5.47 9.89 -1.18
N ARG A 79 -6.56 10.14 -1.89
CA ARG A 79 -7.16 11.50 -2.01
C ARG A 79 -7.60 12.08 -0.66
N GLU A 80 -7.97 11.25 0.31
CA GLU A 80 -8.44 11.68 1.64
C GLU A 80 -7.30 11.82 2.67
N PHE A 81 -6.29 10.96 2.62
CA PHE A 81 -5.25 10.89 3.67
C PHE A 81 -3.82 11.25 3.21
N ALA A 82 -3.53 11.33 1.91
CA ALA A 82 -2.22 11.78 1.45
C ALA A 82 -2.16 13.32 1.42
N ALA A 83 -1.00 13.87 1.77
CA ALA A 83 -0.78 15.31 1.77
C ALA A 83 -0.45 15.84 0.36
N ALA A 84 -1.34 15.65 -0.61
CA ALA A 84 -1.11 15.97 -2.02
C ALA A 84 -0.78 17.46 -2.31
N ASP A 85 -1.07 18.36 -1.35
CA ASP A 85 -0.72 19.79 -1.42
C ASP A 85 0.75 20.09 -1.01
N ASP A 86 1.48 19.13 -0.43
CA ASP A 86 2.92 19.28 -0.13
C ASP A 86 3.73 18.99 -1.42
N PRO A 87 4.50 19.94 -1.97
CA PRO A 87 5.23 19.75 -3.24
C PRO A 87 6.38 18.72 -3.16
N ARG A 88 6.58 18.07 -2.01
CA ARG A 88 7.52 16.96 -1.80
C ARG A 88 6.84 15.59 -1.69
N THR A 89 5.52 15.53 -1.83
CA THR A 89 4.67 14.34 -1.67
C THR A 89 4.01 14.07 -3.03
N SER A 90 4.35 12.95 -3.68
CA SER A 90 3.86 12.56 -5.01
C SER A 90 3.20 11.17 -4.97
N PRO A 91 1.96 11.06 -4.45
CA PRO A 91 1.35 9.78 -4.07
C PRO A 91 1.23 8.79 -5.23
N GLY A 92 1.73 7.56 -5.01
CA GLY A 92 1.59 6.44 -5.92
C GLY A 92 0.45 5.51 -5.50
N VAL A 93 -0.34 5.04 -6.47
CA VAL A 93 -1.31 3.94 -6.31
C VAL A 93 -1.13 2.94 -7.44
N VAL A 94 -1.08 1.65 -7.12
CA VAL A 94 -1.09 0.55 -8.09
C VAL A 94 -2.04 -0.53 -7.61
N ALA A 95 -2.87 -1.07 -8.51
CA ALA A 95 -3.55 -2.34 -8.31
C ALA A 95 -3.14 -3.32 -9.41
N ALA A 96 -2.74 -4.54 -9.02
CA ALA A 96 -2.33 -5.58 -9.95
C ALA A 96 -3.10 -6.87 -9.64
N ASP A 97 -3.95 -7.33 -10.56
CA ASP A 97 -4.51 -8.68 -10.50
C ASP A 97 -3.56 -9.73 -11.10
N VAL A 98 -2.45 -9.92 -10.39
CA VAL A 98 -1.54 -11.05 -10.62
C VAL A 98 -1.77 -12.09 -9.54
N ASP A 99 -1.42 -13.35 -9.81
CA ASP A 99 -1.11 -14.25 -8.71
C ASP A 99 0.39 -14.18 -8.45
N VAL A 100 0.78 -13.93 -7.19
CA VAL A 100 2.20 -13.89 -6.80
C VAL A 100 2.68 -15.32 -6.63
N ALA A 101 3.24 -15.85 -7.71
CA ALA A 101 3.81 -17.19 -7.76
C ALA A 101 4.89 -17.34 -6.68
N GLY A 102 4.56 -18.12 -5.64
CA GLY A 102 5.37 -18.24 -4.44
C GLY A 102 5.07 -17.13 -3.43
N ASP A 103 4.60 -17.55 -2.26
CA ASP A 103 4.74 -16.75 -1.04
C ASP A 103 6.23 -16.78 -0.62
N PRO A 104 6.96 -15.65 -0.64
CA PRO A 104 8.40 -15.62 -0.28
C PRO A 104 8.65 -15.82 1.22
N PHE A 105 7.59 -15.89 2.03
CA PHE A 105 7.60 -16.21 3.45
C PHE A 105 6.85 -17.52 3.75
N ALA A 106 6.51 -18.33 2.73
CA ALA A 106 6.02 -19.67 2.96
C ALA A 106 7.11 -20.46 3.69
N PRO A 107 6.77 -21.28 4.71
CA PRO A 107 7.73 -22.20 5.28
C PRO A 107 8.20 -23.14 4.16
N VAL A 108 9.48 -23.01 3.78
CA VAL A 108 10.13 -23.97 2.89
C VAL A 108 9.99 -25.33 3.56
N ALA A 109 9.38 -26.28 2.86
CA ALA A 109 9.21 -27.63 3.39
C ALA A 109 10.61 -28.20 3.73
N PRO A 110 10.78 -28.88 4.89
CA PRO A 110 12.04 -29.51 5.21
C PRO A 110 12.42 -30.52 4.11
N ALA A 111 13.70 -30.49 3.72
CA ALA A 111 14.27 -31.32 2.66
C ALA A 111 14.48 -32.79 3.09
#